data_AF-A0A6N8B0N5-F1
#
_entry.id   AF-A0A6N8B0N5-F1
#
_cell.length_a   1.000
_cell.length_b   1.000
_cell.length_c   1.000
_cell.angle_alpha   90.00
_cell.angle_beta   90.00
_cell.angle_gamma   90.00
#
_symmetry.space_group_name_H-M   'P 1'
#
loop_
_entity.id
_entity.type
_entity.pdbx_description
1 polymer ?
#
loop_
_entity_poly.entity_id
_entity_poly.type
_entity_poly.pdbx_seq_one_letter_code
_entity_poly.pdbx_strand_id
1 'polypeptide(L)'
;MNEFDITVAVYLTFMVIAFFSSYKYGSYMTRKTGWFFPQLFIAGTINIVLGMIATLGWIFFSWGLNEYLFFGGLLLGLRLWVVGEVVLIILLLIRRKQLMKIFNNK
;
A
#
# COMPACT_ATOMS: atom_id res chain seq x y z
N MET A 1 -1.83 -17.24 20.63
CA MET A 1 -1.95 -17.05 19.16
C MET A 1 -1.16 -18.15 18.51
N ASN A 2 -1.72 -18.80 17.50
CA ASN A 2 -1.01 -19.81 16.72
C ASN A 2 -0.04 -19.10 15.76
N GLU A 3 1.00 -19.79 15.28
CA GLU A 3 1.97 -19.21 14.33
C GLU A 3 1.28 -18.66 13.08
N PHE A 4 0.18 -19.29 12.67
CA PHE A 4 -0.68 -18.84 11.58
C PHE A 4 -1.29 -17.45 11.80
N ASP A 5 -1.82 -17.19 13.00
CA ASP A 5 -2.47 -15.92 13.32
C ASP A 5 -1.46 -14.77 13.27
N ILE A 6 -0.24 -15.05 13.75
CA ILE A 6 0.86 -14.10 13.76
C ILE A 6 1.26 -13.75 12.33
N THR A 7 1.43 -14.73 11.45
CA THR A 7 1.84 -14.48 10.06
C THR A 7 0.79 -13.69 9.29
N VAL A 8 -0.49 -14.03 9.44
CA VAL A 8 -1.57 -13.25 8.82
C VAL A 8 -1.58 -11.82 9.35
N ALA A 9 -1.42 -11.62 10.66
CA ALA A 9 -1.37 -10.30 11.26
C ALA A 9 -0.16 -9.48 10.76
N VAL A 10 1.02 -10.10 10.65
CA VAL A 10 2.22 -9.45 10.10
C VAL A 10 2.01 -9.07 8.64
N TYR A 11 1.46 -9.97 7.82
CA TYR A 11 1.18 -9.71 6.41
C TYR A 11 0.23 -8.52 6.22
N LEU A 12 -0.87 -8.49 6.98
CA LEU A 12 -1.82 -7.37 6.97
C LEU A 12 -1.18 -6.08 7.44
N THR A 13 -0.36 -6.13 8.49
CA THR A 13 0.32 -4.95 9.02
C THR A 13 1.28 -4.35 7.98
N PHE A 14 2.02 -5.20 7.25
CA PHE A 14 2.87 -4.75 6.15
C PHE A 14 2.08 -4.07 5.04
N MET A 15 0.90 -4.58 4.67
CA MET A 15 0.03 -3.93 3.68
C MET A 15 -0.45 -2.55 4.15
N VAL A 16 -0.83 -2.41 5.43
CA VAL A 16 -1.26 -1.12 5.99
C VAL A 16 -0.10 -0.12 6.02
N ILE A 17 1.10 -0.58 6.40
CA ILE A 17 2.33 0.26 6.39
C ILE A 17 2.66 0.69 4.96
N ALA A 18 2.55 -0.21 3.98
CA ALA A 18 2.76 0.10 2.57
C ALA A 18 1.83 1.23 2.10
N PHE A 19 0.54 1.11 2.40
CA PHE A 19 -0.46 2.13 2.05
C PHE A 19 -0.14 3.47 2.70
N PHE A 20 0.10 3.49 4.01
CA PHE A 20 0.35 4.73 4.74
C PHE A 20 1.63 5.43 4.30
N SER A 21 2.69 4.65 4.04
CA SER A 21 3.98 5.17 3.57
C SER A 21 3.84 5.83 2.21
N SER A 22 3.16 5.17 1.29
CA SER A 22 2.90 5.65 -0.06
C SER A 22 2.03 6.91 -0.06
N TYR A 23 0.99 6.92 0.78
CA TYR A 23 0.14 8.09 0.95
C TYR A 23 0.91 9.29 1.50
N LYS A 24 1.71 9.06 2.56
CA LYS A 24 2.51 10.11 3.20
C LYS A 24 3.52 10.69 2.21
N TYR A 25 4.16 9.84 1.41
CA TYR A 25 5.06 10.25 0.33
C TYR A 25 4.34 11.14 -0.69
N GLY A 26 3.25 10.65 -1.28
CA GLY A 26 2.51 11.37 -2.32
C GLY A 26 1.98 12.73 -1.83
N SER A 27 1.41 12.77 -0.62
CA SER A 27 0.93 14.02 -0.01
C SER A 27 2.07 14.99 0.29
N TYR A 28 3.17 14.53 0.86
CA TYR A 28 4.30 15.39 1.22
C TYR A 28 4.99 15.97 -0.01
N MET A 29 5.32 15.12 -0.99
CA MET A 29 6.01 15.56 -2.21
C MET A 29 5.14 16.44 -3.09
N THR A 30 3.82 16.21 -3.15
CA THR A 30 2.90 17.13 -3.85
C THR A 30 2.94 18.53 -3.22
N ARG A 31 2.93 18.63 -1.88
CA ARG A 31 3.03 19.94 -1.18
C ARG A 31 4.39 20.62 -1.37
N LYS A 32 5.43 19.88 -1.74
CA LYS A 32 6.79 20.40 -1.90
C LYS A 32 7.10 20.79 -3.34
N THR A 33 6.61 20.01 -4.31
CA THR A 33 6.93 20.17 -5.74
C THR A 33 5.82 20.83 -6.54
N GLY A 34 4.57 20.80 -6.06
CA GLY A 34 3.39 21.25 -6.82
C GLY A 34 2.99 20.33 -7.98
N TRP A 35 3.73 19.25 -8.23
CA TRP A 35 3.48 18.35 -9.36
C TRP A 35 2.67 17.13 -8.90
N PHE A 36 1.34 17.21 -8.98
CA PHE A 36 0.47 16.15 -8.45
C PHE A 36 0.59 14.80 -9.20
N PHE A 37 0.47 14.78 -10.53
CA PHE A 37 0.42 13.54 -11.29
C PHE A 37 1.70 12.69 -11.22
N PRO A 38 2.91 13.29 -11.34
CA PRO A 38 4.15 12.52 -11.16
C PRO A 38 4.25 11.93 -9.76
N GLN A 39 3.86 12.68 -8.73
CA GLN A 39 3.93 12.21 -7.33
C GLN A 39 2.86 11.16 -7.01
N LEU A 40 1.68 11.24 -7.66
CA LEU A 40 0.67 10.19 -7.62
C LEU A 40 1.21 8.88 -8.20
N PHE A 41 1.87 8.95 -9.36
CA PHE A 41 2.47 7.77 -10.00
C PHE A 41 3.56 7.15 -9.13
N ILE A 42 4.47 7.96 -8.57
CA ILE A 42 5.52 7.46 -7.68
C ILE A 42 4.92 6.85 -6.41
N ALA A 43 3.91 7.49 -5.80
CA ALA A 43 3.23 6.94 -4.64
C ALA A 43 2.57 5.57 -4.94
N GLY A 44 1.90 5.43 -6.08
CA GLY A 44 1.38 4.14 -6.54
C GLY A 44 2.49 3.11 -6.70
N THR A 45 3.58 3.45 -7.39
CA THR A 45 4.73 2.54 -7.55
C THR A 45 5.32 2.09 -6.20
N ILE A 46 5.44 2.97 -5.21
CA ILE A 46 5.90 2.60 -3.87
C ILE A 46 4.95 1.57 -3.23
N ASN A 47 3.64 1.79 -3.34
CA ASN A 47 2.65 0.88 -2.78
C ASN A 47 2.64 -0.49 -3.49
N ILE A 48 2.82 -0.50 -4.82
CA ILE A 48 3.02 -1.70 -5.62
C ILE A 48 4.26 -2.46 -5.14
N VAL A 49 5.42 -1.80 -5.07
CA VAL A 49 6.67 -2.46 -4.68
C VAL A 49 6.59 -3.04 -3.27
N LEU A 50 6.04 -2.28 -2.30
CA LEU A 50 5.88 -2.76 -0.93
C LEU A 50 4.85 -3.90 -0.82
N GLY A 51 3.74 -3.83 -1.56
CA GLY A 51 2.76 -4.91 -1.64
C GLY A 51 3.34 -6.19 -2.25
N MET A 52 4.22 -6.05 -3.25
CA MET A 52 4.96 -7.16 -3.83
C MET A 52 5.91 -7.80 -2.82
N ILE A 53 6.68 -6.99 -2.07
CA ILE A 53 7.57 -7.48 -1.00
C ILE A 53 6.77 -8.24 0.07
N ALA A 54 5.64 -7.69 0.51
CA ALA A 54 4.78 -8.34 1.49
C ALA A 54 4.27 -9.70 0.96
N THR A 55 3.85 -9.74 -0.32
CA THR A 55 3.33 -10.95 -0.95
C THR A 55 4.41 -12.02 -1.14
N LEU A 56 5.63 -11.62 -1.49
CA LEU A 56 6.77 -12.53 -1.53
C LEU A 56 7.06 -13.11 -0.14
N GLY A 57 7.05 -12.27 0.90
CA GLY A 57 7.19 -12.73 2.30
C GLY A 57 6.11 -13.75 2.69
N TRP A 58 4.86 -13.52 2.28
CA TRP A 58 3.77 -14.48 2.48
C TRP A 58 4.03 -15.81 1.75
N ILE A 59 4.43 -15.76 0.48
CA ILE A 59 4.71 -16.97 -0.32
C ILE A 59 5.79 -17.80 0.36
N PHE A 60 6.91 -17.20 0.74
CA PHE A 60 8.01 -17.91 1.41
C PHE A 60 7.58 -18.58 2.72
N PHE A 61 6.73 -17.94 3.50
CA PHE A 61 6.28 -18.47 4.79
C PHE A 61 5.20 -19.54 4.65
N SER A 62 4.22 -19.34 3.77
CA SER A 62 3.04 -20.20 3.67
C SER A 62 3.22 -21.43 2.79
N TRP A 63 4.25 -21.47 1.93
CA TRP A 63 4.50 -22.56 0.98
C TRP A 63 4.59 -23.95 1.63
N GLY A 64 5.15 -24.05 2.84
CA GLY A 64 5.35 -25.32 3.55
C GLY A 64 4.30 -25.67 4.60
N LEU A 65 3.28 -24.82 4.79
CA LEU A 65 2.37 -24.92 5.93
C LEU A 65 1.05 -25.62 5.59
N ASN A 66 0.30 -25.05 4.65
CA ASN A 66 -1.01 -25.57 4.23
C ASN A 66 -1.43 -24.89 2.92
N GLU A 67 -1.86 -25.67 1.93
CA GLU A 67 -2.33 -25.16 0.63
C GLU A 67 -3.51 -24.18 0.76
N TYR A 68 -4.49 -24.49 1.62
CA TYR A 68 -5.63 -23.59 1.86
C TYR A 68 -5.19 -22.26 2.45
N LEU A 69 -4.21 -22.26 3.35
CA LEU A 69 -3.64 -21.05 3.91
C LEU A 69 -2.89 -20.26 2.83
N PHE A 70 -2.05 -20.95 2.05
CA PHE A 70 -1.28 -20.37 0.96
C PHE A 70 -2.19 -19.64 -0.04
N PHE A 71 -3.16 -20.34 -0.62
CA PHE A 71 -4.08 -19.78 -1.62
C PHE A 71 -5.05 -18.76 -1.00
N GLY A 72 -5.57 -19.03 0.19
CA GLY A 72 -6.50 -18.14 0.89
C GLY A 72 -5.84 -16.79 1.22
N GLY A 73 -4.62 -16.83 1.77
CA GLY A 73 -3.85 -15.64 2.10
C GLY A 73 -3.40 -14.86 0.86
N LEU A 74 -3.01 -15.56 -0.22
CA LEU A 74 -2.71 -14.91 -1.49
C LEU A 74 -3.93 -14.19 -2.08
N LEU A 75 -5.08 -14.86 -2.13
CA LEU A 75 -6.31 -14.27 -2.66
C LEU A 75 -6.75 -13.05 -1.85
N LEU A 76 -6.68 -13.14 -0.52
CA LEU A 76 -6.99 -12.05 0.38
C LEU A 76 -6.01 -10.88 0.21
N GLY A 77 -4.71 -11.17 0.15
CA GLY A 77 -3.66 -10.19 -0.06
C GLY A 77 -3.81 -9.47 -1.40
N LEU A 78 -4.07 -10.20 -2.47
CA LEU A 78 -4.22 -9.63 -3.81
C LEU A 78 -5.46 -8.71 -3.90
N ARG A 79 -6.57 -9.09 -3.24
CA ARG A 79 -7.75 -8.23 -3.11
C ARG A 79 -7.44 -6.95 -2.33
N LEU A 80 -6.78 -7.07 -1.18
CA LEU A 80 -6.40 -5.92 -0.36
C LEU A 80 -5.43 -5.01 -1.09
N TRP A 81 -4.52 -5.56 -1.87
CA TRP A 81 -3.55 -4.80 -2.63
C TRP A 81 -4.23 -3.97 -3.74
N VAL A 82 -5.13 -4.59 -4.52
CA VAL A 82 -5.92 -3.89 -5.55
C VAL A 82 -6.81 -2.81 -4.92
N VAL A 83 -7.51 -3.13 -3.84
CA VAL A 83 -8.36 -2.16 -3.13
C VAL A 83 -7.50 -1.04 -2.56
N GLY A 84 -6.33 -1.35 -1.99
CA GLY A 84 -5.39 -0.39 -1.44
C GLY A 84 -4.88 0.61 -2.49
N GLU A 85 -4.52 0.15 -3.68
CA GLU A 85 -4.16 1.02 -4.81
C GLU A 85 -5.29 1.97 -5.20
N VAL A 86 -6.49 1.43 -5.40
CA VAL A 86 -7.66 2.23 -5.80
C VAL A 86 -7.97 3.29 -4.74
N VAL A 87 -7.96 2.90 -3.46
CA VAL A 87 -8.19 3.83 -2.35
C VAL A 87 -7.09 4.89 -2.29
N LEU A 88 -5.82 4.52 -2.48
CA LEU A 88 -4.68 5.45 -2.46
C LEU A 88 -4.87 6.55 -3.52
N ILE A 89 -5.19 6.14 -4.74
CA ILE A 89 -5.39 7.03 -5.88
C ILE A 89 -6.58 7.97 -5.63
N ILE A 90 -7.74 7.43 -5.24
CA ILE A 90 -8.94 8.22 -4.94
C ILE A 90 -8.64 9.25 -3.85
N LEU A 91 -7.98 8.84 -2.77
CA LEU A 91 -7.75 9.69 -1.61
C LEU A 91 -6.76 10.83 -1.92
N LEU A 92 -5.73 10.57 -2.73
CA LEU A 92 -4.85 11.61 -3.25
C LEU A 92 -5.58 12.55 -4.22
N LEU A 93 -6.45 12.03 -5.09
CA LEU A 93 -7.25 12.84 -6.02
C LEU A 93 -8.21 13.79 -5.30
N ILE A 94 -8.93 13.29 -4.28
CA ILE A 94 -9.83 14.11 -3.45
C ILE A 94 -9.05 15.25 -2.78
N ARG A 95 -7.86 14.95 -2.24
CA ARG A 95 -7.04 15.96 -1.54
C ARG A 95 -6.23 16.84 -2.48
N ARG A 96 -6.18 16.58 -3.78
CA ARG A 96 -5.40 17.34 -4.77
C ARG A 96 -5.56 18.85 -4.61
N LYS A 97 -6.80 19.35 -4.56
CA LYS A 97 -7.07 20.80 -4.42
C LYS A 97 -6.48 21.39 -3.14
N GLN A 98 -6.60 20.68 -2.02
CA GLN A 98 -6.04 21.09 -0.74
C GLN A 98 -4.50 21.09 -0.77
N LEU A 99 -3.90 20.04 -1.34
CA LEU A 99 -2.44 19.91 -1.44
C LEU A 99 -1.83 21.01 -2.32
N MET A 100 -2.46 21.33 -3.46
CA MET A 100 -2.03 22.41 -4.35
C MET A 100 -2.19 23.80 -3.71
N LYS A 101 -3.26 24.03 -2.94
CA LYS A 101 -3.45 25.29 -2.19
C LYS A 101 -2.34 25.51 -1.17
N ILE A 102 -1.91 24.45 -0.47
CA ILE A 102 -0.79 24.53 0.49
C ILE A 102 0.52 24.90 -0.21
N PHE A 103 0.75 24.39 -1.43
CA PHE A 103 1.93 24.75 -2.22
C PHE A 103 1.88 26.21 -2.69
N ASN A 104 0.75 26.68 -3.21
CA ASN A 104 0.62 28.07 -3.70
C ASN A 104 0.64 29.13 -2.59
N ASN A 105 0.33 28.75 -1.35
CA ASN A 105 0.37 29.64 -0.18
C ASN A 105 1.73 29.64 0.53
N LYS A 106 2.72 28.91 0.01
CA LYS A 106 4.13 29.01 0.43
C LYS A 106 4.83 30.07 -0.40
#